data_AF-F0RWM5-F1
#
_entry.id   AF-F0RWM5-F1
#
_cell.length_a   1.000
_cell.length_b   1.000
_cell.length_c   1.000
_cell.angle_alpha   90.00
_cell.angle_beta   90.00
_cell.angle_gamma   90.00
#
_symmetry.space_group_name_H-M   'P 1'
#
loop_
_entity.id
_entity.type
_entity.pdbx_description
1 polymer ?
#
loop_
_entity_poly.entity_id
_entity_poly.type
_entity_poly.pdbx_seq_one_letter_code
_entity_poly.pdbx_strand_id
1 'polypeptide(L)'
;MLPIGSWNAISRQELSDLWGMGDRSARLVIAELRKMDFGDNYIIVSYSDGKGYYRTADIAEIEAFAAEMRSRALQIFAPLKKANRIIKEYGSQTLGL
;
A
#
# COMPACT_ATOMS: atom_id res chain seq x y z
N MET A 1 -3.23 16.90 -6.81
CA MET A 1 -4.38 16.16 -6.24
C MET A 1 -4.67 14.96 -7.14
N LEU A 2 -5.02 13.80 -6.58
CA LEU A 2 -5.36 12.61 -7.37
C LEU A 2 -6.79 12.72 -7.92
N PRO A 3 -7.05 12.19 -9.14
CA PRO A 3 -8.36 12.25 -9.77
C PRO A 3 -9.39 11.39 -9.02
N ILE A 4 -10.67 11.76 -9.12
CA ILE A 4 -11.80 10.96 -8.60
C ILE A 4 -12.29 10.04 -9.71
N GLY A 5 -12.53 8.77 -9.35
CA GLY A 5 -13.08 7.77 -10.23
C GLY A 5 -12.06 7.04 -11.08
N SER A 6 -12.32 5.76 -11.33
CA SER A 6 -11.43 4.87 -12.09
C SER A 6 -11.26 5.27 -13.56
N TRP A 7 -12.26 5.90 -14.16
CA TRP A 7 -12.22 6.41 -15.54
C TRP A 7 -11.22 7.54 -15.73
N ASN A 8 -10.81 8.21 -14.65
CA ASN A 8 -9.82 9.27 -14.65
C ASN A 8 -8.49 8.82 -14.04
N ALA A 9 -8.26 7.51 -13.87
CA ALA A 9 -7.08 7.01 -13.18
C ALA A 9 -5.79 7.51 -13.85
N ILE A 10 -4.83 7.94 -13.03
CA ILE A 10 -3.58 8.55 -13.46
C ILE A 10 -2.41 7.60 -13.21
N SER A 11 -1.58 7.38 -14.22
CA SER A 11 -0.41 6.51 -14.08
C SER A 11 0.63 7.12 -13.13
N ARG A 12 1.55 6.28 -12.64
CA ARG A 12 2.65 6.76 -11.79
C ARG A 12 3.59 7.69 -12.54
N GLN A 13 3.81 7.45 -13.83
CA GLN A 13 4.66 8.29 -14.67
C GLN A 13 4.05 9.69 -14.82
N GLU A 14 2.75 9.77 -15.12
CA GLU A 14 2.05 11.05 -15.20
C GLU A 14 2.08 11.80 -13.86
N LEU A 15 1.97 11.10 -12.72
CA LEU A 15 2.16 11.72 -11.40
C LEU A 15 3.58 12.21 -11.18
N SER A 16 4.58 11.46 -11.64
CA SER A 16 6.00 11.84 -11.60
C SER A 16 6.22 13.16 -12.33
N ASP A 17 5.70 13.24 -13.57
CA ASP A 17 5.84 14.39 -14.45
C ASP A 17 5.08 15.59 -13.90
N LEU A 18 3.84 15.37 -13.44
CA LEU A 18 2.99 16.41 -12.84
C LEU A 18 3.60 17.00 -11.56
N TRP A 19 4.26 16.18 -10.76
CA TRP A 19 4.86 16.62 -9.50
C TRP A 19 6.33 17.05 -9.63
N GLY A 20 6.92 16.95 -10.82
CA GLY A 20 8.32 17.30 -11.05
C GLY A 20 9.29 16.50 -10.19
N MET A 21 8.97 15.24 -9.90
CA MET A 21 9.78 14.37 -9.04
C MET A 21 10.03 13.01 -9.71
N GLY A 22 11.02 12.27 -9.22
CA GLY A 22 11.30 10.92 -9.73
C GLY A 22 10.26 9.87 -9.30
N ASP A 23 10.16 8.78 -10.06
CA ASP A 23 9.18 7.69 -9.86
C ASP A 23 9.17 7.14 -8.42
N ARG A 24 10.36 6.96 -7.84
CA ARG A 24 10.51 6.50 -6.45
C ARG A 24 9.89 7.49 -5.46
N SER A 25 10.11 8.79 -5.64
CA SER A 25 9.55 9.83 -4.78
C SER A 25 8.03 9.89 -4.93
N ALA A 26 7.51 9.82 -6.16
CA ALA A 26 6.08 9.77 -6.42
C ALA A 26 5.42 8.58 -5.72
N ARG A 27 6.05 7.40 -5.77
CA ARG A 27 5.59 6.20 -5.05
C ARG A 27 5.51 6.41 -3.54
N LEU A 28 6.52 7.06 -2.95
CA LEU A 28 6.55 7.34 -1.51
C LEU A 28 5.45 8.32 -1.11
N VAL A 29 5.27 9.40 -1.88
CA VAL A 29 4.20 10.38 -1.65
C VAL A 29 2.83 9.70 -1.69
N ILE A 30 2.56 8.87 -2.70
CA ILE A 30 1.28 8.13 -2.78
C ILE A 30 1.08 7.21 -1.56
N ALA A 31 2.14 6.54 -1.11
CA ALA A 31 2.08 5.68 0.06
C ALA A 31 1.76 6.46 1.35
N GLU A 32 2.28 7.68 1.50
CA GLU A 32 1.93 8.54 2.63
C GLU A 32 0.51 9.08 2.51
N LEU A 33 0.11 9.60 1.34
CA LEU A 33 -1.25 10.09 1.11
C LEU A 33 -2.32 9.04 1.42
N ARG A 34 -2.05 7.76 1.15
CA ARG A 34 -2.97 6.64 1.47
C ARG A 34 -3.21 6.44 2.96
N LYS A 35 -2.30 6.89 3.82
CA LYS A 35 -2.42 6.75 5.29
C LYS A 35 -3.14 7.93 5.91
N MET A 36 -3.23 9.04 5.19
CA MET A 36 -3.85 10.27 5.68
C MET A 36 -5.37 10.17 5.62
N ASP A 37 -6.02 10.70 6.65
CA ASP A 37 -7.45 10.98 6.63
C ASP A 37 -7.64 12.45 6.25
N PHE A 38 -8.36 12.69 5.15
CA PHE A 38 -8.63 14.05 4.64
C PHE A 38 -9.97 14.61 5.14
N GLY A 39 -10.70 13.90 6.01
CA GLY A 39 -12.01 14.30 6.50
C GLY A 39 -13.13 14.10 5.47
N ASP A 40 -12.90 13.27 4.45
CA ASP A 40 -13.88 12.88 3.44
C ASP A 40 -13.94 11.35 3.27
N ASN A 41 -14.96 10.88 2.55
CA ASN A 41 -15.21 9.43 2.37
C ASN A 41 -14.40 8.82 1.21
N TYR A 42 -13.34 9.47 0.75
CA TYR A 42 -12.54 8.97 -0.37
C TYR A 42 -11.23 8.36 0.08
N ILE A 43 -10.90 7.18 -0.44
CA ILE A 43 -9.57 6.58 -0.30
C ILE A 43 -8.81 6.60 -1.63
N ILE A 44 -7.49 6.49 -1.57
CA ILE A 44 -6.64 6.38 -2.75
C ILE A 44 -6.38 4.90 -3.09
N VAL A 45 -6.96 4.44 -4.19
CA VAL A 45 -6.79 3.07 -4.67
C VAL A 45 -5.91 3.03 -5.92
N SER A 46 -5.54 1.82 -6.32
CA SER A 46 -4.90 1.54 -7.60
C SER A 46 -5.32 0.15 -8.02
N TYR A 47 -5.68 -0.04 -9.28
CA TYR A 47 -5.92 -1.39 -9.78
C TYR A 47 -4.60 -2.14 -10.00
N SER A 48 -4.61 -3.43 -9.70
CA SER A 48 -3.50 -4.35 -9.95
C SER A 48 -3.22 -4.55 -11.44
N ASP A 49 -4.19 -4.24 -12.31
CA ASP A 49 -4.06 -4.28 -13.78
C ASP A 49 -3.29 -3.09 -14.38
N GLY A 50 -2.84 -2.14 -13.56
CA GLY A 50 -1.98 -1.04 -14.00
C GLY A 50 -2.69 0.20 -14.52
N LYS A 51 -4.02 0.32 -14.36
CA LYS A 51 -4.79 1.51 -14.78
C LYS A 51 -4.43 2.82 -14.06
N GLY A 52 -3.57 2.78 -13.04
CA GLY A 52 -3.10 3.96 -12.32
C GLY A 52 -3.78 4.16 -10.97
N TYR A 53 -3.67 5.37 -10.43
CA TYR A 53 -4.15 5.79 -9.11
C TYR A 53 -5.36 6.71 -9.26
N TYR A 54 -6.31 6.58 -8.34
CA TYR A 54 -7.47 7.47 -8.27
C TYR A 54 -8.05 7.42 -6.86
N ARG A 55 -9.00 8.32 -6.61
CA ARG A 55 -9.78 8.41 -5.39
C ARG A 55 -11.17 7.83 -5.61
N THR A 56 -11.66 7.06 -4.66
CA THR A 56 -13.01 6.48 -4.72
C THR A 56 -13.70 6.50 -3.36
N ALA A 57 -15.02 6.68 -3.41
CA ALA A 57 -15.96 6.51 -2.30
C ALA A 57 -16.91 5.32 -2.56
N ASP A 58 -16.69 4.56 -3.63
CA ASP A 58 -17.44 3.34 -3.93
C ASP A 58 -17.02 2.23 -2.96
N ILE A 59 -17.99 1.74 -2.18
CA ILE A 59 -17.76 0.71 -1.17
C ILE A 59 -17.22 -0.59 -1.77
N ALA A 60 -17.65 -0.97 -2.98
CA ALA A 60 -17.17 -2.20 -3.60
C ALA A 60 -15.68 -2.10 -3.98
N GLU A 61 -15.25 -0.95 -4.51
CA GLU A 61 -13.83 -0.69 -4.80
C GLU A 61 -13.00 -0.61 -3.50
N ILE A 62 -13.56 -0.02 -2.45
CA ILE A 62 -12.94 0.04 -1.12
C ILE A 62 -12.75 -1.35 -0.52
N GLU A 63 -13.77 -2.21 -0.57
CA GLU A 63 -13.71 -3.58 -0.07
C GLU A 63 -12.67 -4.42 -0.84
N ALA A 64 -12.64 -4.29 -2.17
CA ALA A 64 -11.65 -4.95 -3.01
C ALA A 64 -10.22 -4.51 -2.65
N PHE A 65 -10.00 -3.20 -2.49
CA PHE A 65 -8.72 -2.67 -2.06
C PHE A 65 -8.32 -3.19 -0.67
N ALA A 66 -9.25 -3.21 0.28
CA ALA A 66 -9.00 -3.73 1.62
C ALA A 66 -8.65 -5.22 1.61
N ALA A 67 -9.33 -6.03 0.80
CA ALA A 67 -9.01 -7.44 0.63
C ALA A 67 -7.60 -7.65 0.04
N GLU A 68 -7.23 -6.88 -0.99
CA GLU A 68 -5.90 -6.92 -1.59
C GLU A 68 -4.81 -6.55 -0.58
N MET A 69 -5.02 -5.48 0.19
CA MET A 69 -4.06 -5.03 1.21
C MET A 69 -3.90 -6.06 2.33
N ARG A 70 -4.98 -6.72 2.77
CA ARG A 70 -4.90 -7.83 3.75
C ARG A 70 -4.08 -9.00 3.21
N SER A 71 -4.34 -9.42 1.97
CA SER A 71 -3.59 -10.50 1.32
C SER A 71 -2.10 -10.17 1.22
N ARG A 72 -1.76 -8.95 0.79
CA ARG A 72 -0.37 -8.47 0.74
C ARG A 72 0.28 -8.44 2.12
N ALA A 73 -0.42 -7.98 3.15
CA ALA A 73 0.09 -7.97 4.52
C ALA A 73 0.43 -9.38 5.00
N LEU A 74 -0.44 -10.37 4.76
CA LEU A 74 -0.18 -11.77 5.10
C LEU A 74 1.08 -12.30 4.40
N GLN A 75 1.26 -11.98 3.12
CA GLN A 75 2.47 -12.36 2.37
C GLN A 75 3.74 -11.69 2.93
N ILE A 76 3.67 -10.40 3.25
CA ILE A 76 4.79 -9.65 3.84
C ILE A 76 5.15 -10.18 5.23
N PHE A 77 4.17 -10.57 6.04
CA PHE A 77 4.39 -11.07 7.39
C PHE A 77 4.69 -12.57 7.47
N ALA A 78 4.42 -13.36 6.41
CA ALA A 78 4.67 -14.79 6.39
C ALA A 78 6.13 -15.18 6.76
N PRO A 79 7.17 -14.47 6.28
CA PRO A 79 8.55 -14.74 6.68
C PRO A 79 8.82 -14.58 8.19
N LEU A 80 8.09 -13.69 8.88
CA LEU A 80 8.29 -13.45 10.31
C LEU A 80 8.01 -14.70 11.15
N LYS A 81 7.09 -15.58 10.73
CA LYS A 81 6.82 -16.84 11.43
C LYS A 81 8.08 -17.71 11.53
N LYS A 82 8.82 -17.83 10.43
CA LYS A 82 10.08 -18.60 10.41
C LYS A 82 11.17 -17.90 11.21
N ALA A 83 11.32 -16.59 11.06
CA ALA A 83 12.29 -15.81 11.81
C ALA A 83 12.06 -15.92 13.33
N ASN A 84 10.82 -15.72 13.79
CA ASN A 84 10.45 -15.80 15.20
C ASN A 84 10.67 -17.20 15.79
N ARG A 85 10.38 -18.27 15.03
CA ARG A 85 10.68 -19.65 15.46
C ARG A 85 12.17 -19.84 15.72
N ILE A 86 13.03 -19.40 14.79
CA ILE A 86 14.49 -19.48 14.93
C ILE A 86 14.97 -18.65 16.12
N ILE A 87 14.49 -17.41 16.26
CA ILE A 87 14.83 -16.55 17.41
C ILE A 87 14.45 -17.23 18.73
N LYS A 88 13.29 -17.89 18.81
CA LYS A 88 12.88 -18.62 20.02
C LYS A 88 13.78 -19.82 20.31
N GLU A 89 14.10 -20.63 19.29
CA GLU A 89 14.91 -21.84 19.45
C GLU A 89 16.36 -21.53 19.88
N TYR A 90 16.98 -20.51 19.28
CA TYR A 90 18.39 -20.18 19.52
C TYR A 90 18.59 -19.04 20.53
N GLY A 91 17.63 -18.12 20.67
CA GLY A 91 17.67 -17.07 21.69
C GLY A 91 17.47 -17.60 23.12
N SER A 92 16.75 -18.73 23.28
CA SER A 92 16.65 -19.43 24.57
C SER A 92 17.89 -20.25 24.93
N GLN A 93 18.78 -20.55 23.98
CA GLN A 93 20.04 -21.27 24.25
C GLN A 93 21.14 -20.34 24.79
N THR A 94 21.09 -19.04 24.50
CA THR A 94 22.13 -18.07 24.92
C THR A 94 21.97 -17.58 26.36
N LEU A 95 20.81 -17.78 27.00
CA LEU A 95 20.53 -17.36 28.38
C LEU A 95 20.58 -18.52 29.40
N GLY A 96 21.08 -19.69 28.99
CA GLY A 96 21.26 -20.87 29.84
C GLY A 96 22.70 -21.05 30.36
N LEU A 97 23.36 -19.95 30.74
CA LEU A 97 24.64 -19.94 31.47
C LEU A 97 24.52 -19.09 32.73
#